data_AF-A0A8H7DG18-F1
#
_entry.id   AF-A0A8H7DG18-F1
#
_cell.length_a   1.000
_cell.length_b   1.000
_cell.length_c   1.000
_cell.angle_alpha   90.00
_cell.angle_beta   90.00
_cell.angle_gamma   90.00
#
_symmetry.space_group_name_H-M   'P 1'
#
loop_
_entity.id
_entity.type
_entity.pdbx_description
1 polymer ?
#
loop_
_entity_poly.entity_id
_entity_poly.type
_entity_poly.pdbx_seq_one_letter_code
_entity_poly.pdbx_strand_id
1 'polypeptide(L)'
;MRLQPLPLVLAALCSTACASTTAKIPFYIISNGETPSLGRPGLTPIGKQRAESCIPKVFSGLNIGLIITCTVDRDGEEGLNCAAANETAVPLATALGINISTCATGDGADDDCPNNTLQKIQQE
;
A
#
# COMPACT_ATOMS: atom_id res chain seq x y z
N MET A 1 15.34 52.49 52.31
CA MET A 1 15.05 51.30 51.48
C MET A 1 14.63 51.77 50.10
N ARG A 2 15.43 51.49 49.06
CA ARG A 2 15.14 51.84 47.67
C ARG A 2 14.67 50.58 46.95
N LEU A 3 13.46 50.59 46.41
CA LEU A 3 12.95 49.56 45.51
C LEU A 3 13.60 49.73 44.13
N GLN A 4 14.22 48.68 43.61
CA GLN A 4 14.73 48.61 42.24
C GLN A 4 13.68 47.95 41.33
N PRO A 5 13.52 48.38 40.06
CA PRO A 5 12.56 47.79 39.15
C PRO A 5 13.10 46.50 38.51
N LEU A 6 12.24 45.49 38.42
CA LEU A 6 12.47 44.21 37.76
C LEU A 6 12.59 44.41 36.23
N PRO A 7 13.61 43.89 35.53
CA PRO A 7 13.63 43.94 34.08
C PRO A 7 12.65 42.90 33.51
N LEU A 8 11.69 43.42 32.75
CA LEU A 8 10.74 42.69 31.92
C LEU A 8 11.51 41.94 30.82
N VAL A 9 11.88 40.68 31.06
CA VAL A 9 12.51 39.84 30.02
C VAL A 9 11.40 39.32 29.11
N LEU A 10 11.30 39.95 27.95
CA LEU A 10 10.42 39.60 26.84
C LEU A 10 10.94 38.31 26.17
N ALA A 11 10.55 37.14 26.70
CA ALA A 11 10.81 35.87 26.06
C ALA A 11 9.89 35.71 24.85
N ALA A 12 10.43 36.00 23.66
CA ALA A 12 9.76 35.76 22.39
C ALA A 12 9.55 34.24 22.22
N LEU A 13 8.33 33.77 22.49
CA LEU A 13 7.84 32.47 22.03
C LEU A 13 7.88 32.49 20.50
N CYS A 14 8.95 31.94 19.93
CA CYS A 14 8.98 31.58 18.51
C CYS A 14 8.04 30.39 18.35
N SER A 15 6.75 30.66 18.25
CA SER A 15 5.72 29.70 17.87
C SER A 15 5.93 29.37 16.39
N THR A 16 6.92 28.54 16.09
CA THR A 16 6.97 27.80 14.84
C THR A 16 5.71 26.95 14.77
N ALA A 17 4.68 27.52 14.15
CA ALA A 17 3.53 26.79 13.67
C ALA A 17 4.06 25.78 12.65
N CYS A 18 4.33 24.56 13.09
CA CYS A 18 4.42 23.42 12.19
C CYS A 18 3.04 23.33 11.53
N ALA A 19 2.92 23.91 10.35
CA ALA A 19 1.80 23.65 9.47
C ALA A 19 1.85 22.15 9.16
N SER A 20 0.96 21.39 9.80
CA SER A 20 0.77 19.97 9.52
C SER A 20 0.28 19.84 8.09
N THR A 21 1.19 19.69 7.12
CA THR A 21 0.80 19.30 5.78
C THR A 21 0.27 17.88 5.89
N THR A 22 -1.06 17.71 5.86
CA THR A 22 -1.68 16.40 5.64
C THR A 22 -1.22 15.89 4.28
N ALA A 23 -0.17 15.07 4.29
CA ALA A 23 0.32 14.41 3.09
C ALA A 23 -0.79 13.47 2.58
N LYS A 24 -1.27 13.72 1.36
CA LYS A 24 -2.20 12.79 0.71
C LYS A 24 -1.40 11.58 0.26
N ILE A 25 -1.71 10.41 0.82
CA ILE A 25 -1.09 9.15 0.41
C ILE A 25 -1.71 8.74 -0.92
N PRO A 26 -0.92 8.61 -2.01
CA PRO A 26 -1.46 8.20 -3.29
C PRO A 26 -1.85 6.72 -3.23
N PHE A 27 -3.04 6.41 -3.74
CA PHE A 27 -3.51 5.04 -3.90
C PHE A 27 -3.57 4.67 -5.37
N TYR A 28 -3.11 3.47 -5.70
CA TYR A 28 -3.15 2.92 -7.04
C TYR A 28 -3.91 1.59 -7.00
N ILE A 29 -4.85 1.42 -7.92
CA ILE A 29 -5.58 0.17 -8.09
C ILE A 29 -5.06 -0.48 -9.37
N ILE A 30 -4.50 -1.68 -9.22
CA ILE A 30 -3.99 -2.48 -10.34
C ILE A 30 -4.93 -3.67 -10.51
N SER A 31 -5.66 -3.69 -11.62
CA SER A 31 -6.41 -4.90 -12.00
C SER A 31 -5.44 -6.01 -12.38
N ASN A 32 -5.84 -7.27 -12.15
CA ASN A 32 -5.04 -8.42 -12.56
C ASN A 32 -4.72 -8.37 -14.07
N GLY A 33 -3.57 -8.97 -14.43
CA GLY A 33 -3.23 -9.25 -15.82
C GLY A 33 -4.27 -10.16 -16.49
N GLU A 34 -4.15 -10.31 -17.81
CA GLU A 34 -5.07 -11.12 -18.61
C GLU A 34 -5.16 -12.56 -18.08
N THR A 35 -6.36 -13.00 -17.73
CA THR A 35 -6.65 -14.34 -17.21
C THR A 35 -7.15 -15.28 -18.31
N PRO A 36 -6.93 -16.60 -18.19
CA PRO A 36 -7.45 -17.53 -19.17
C PRO A 36 -8.98 -17.56 -19.20
N SER A 37 -9.55 -17.85 -20.37
CA SER A 37 -10.99 -18.09 -20.52
C SER A 37 -11.47 -19.29 -19.69
N LEU A 38 -12.79 -19.38 -19.48
CA LEU A 38 -13.45 -20.48 -18.77
C LEU A 38 -13.09 -20.56 -17.27
N GLY A 39 -12.68 -19.44 -16.67
CA GLY A 39 -12.45 -19.35 -15.22
C GLY A 39 -11.25 -20.16 -14.73
N ARG A 40 -10.25 -20.44 -15.58
CA ARG A 40 -9.03 -21.10 -15.11
C ARG A 40 -8.17 -20.12 -14.30
N PRO A 41 -7.48 -20.59 -13.25
CA PRO A 41 -6.71 -19.72 -12.37
C PRO A 41 -5.46 -19.15 -13.05
N GLY A 42 -4.95 -18.06 -12.47
CA GLY A 42 -3.67 -17.44 -12.84
C GLY A 42 -3.73 -16.58 -14.09
N LEU A 43 -2.56 -16.31 -14.67
CA LEU A 43 -2.41 -15.44 -15.85
C LEU A 43 -2.20 -16.22 -17.15
N THR A 44 -2.72 -15.69 -18.26
CA THR A 44 -2.30 -16.09 -19.61
C THR A 44 -0.83 -15.76 -19.85
N PRO A 45 -0.18 -16.32 -20.88
CA PRO A 45 1.18 -15.90 -21.25
C PRO A 45 1.34 -14.39 -21.46
N ILE A 46 0.33 -13.74 -22.06
CA ILE A 46 0.31 -12.27 -22.24
C ILE A 46 0.14 -11.57 -20.89
N GLY A 47 -0.74 -12.08 -20.02
CA GLY A 47 -0.90 -11.59 -18.66
C GLY A 47 0.41 -11.62 -17.87
N LYS A 48 1.15 -12.74 -17.93
CA LYS A 48 2.46 -12.90 -17.29
C LYS A 48 3.48 -11.91 -17.85
N GLN A 49 3.56 -11.76 -19.17
CA GLN A 49 4.44 -10.77 -19.79
C GLN A 49 4.15 -9.34 -19.29
N ARG A 50 2.87 -8.97 -19.14
CA ARG A 50 2.48 -7.66 -18.62
C ARG A 50 2.87 -7.50 -17.15
N ALA A 51 2.63 -8.52 -16.33
CA ALA A 51 2.99 -8.54 -14.92
C ALA A 51 4.51 -8.40 -14.73
N GLU A 52 5.31 -9.11 -15.52
CA GLU A 52 6.77 -9.15 -15.37
C GLU A 52 7.48 -7.93 -16.00
N SER A 53 7.00 -7.44 -17.15
CA SER A 53 7.76 -6.49 -17.97
C SER A 53 7.14 -5.11 -18.11
N CYS A 54 5.82 -4.98 -17.93
CA CYS A 54 5.12 -3.71 -18.13
C CYS A 54 4.84 -3.01 -16.80
N ILE A 55 4.20 -3.70 -15.86
CA ILE A 55 3.77 -3.12 -14.58
C ILE A 55 4.99 -2.58 -13.80
N PRO A 56 6.07 -3.33 -13.56
CA PRO A 56 7.22 -2.81 -12.84
C PRO A 56 7.80 -1.52 -13.43
N LYS A 57 7.83 -1.38 -14.76
CA LYS A 57 8.35 -0.16 -15.42
C LYS A 57 7.46 1.06 -15.22
N VAL A 58 6.15 0.88 -15.15
CA VAL A 58 5.21 1.99 -14.90
C VAL A 58 5.33 2.48 -13.46
N PHE A 59 5.52 1.56 -12.53
CA PHE A 59 5.48 1.84 -11.10
C PHE A 59 6.86 2.04 -10.45
N SER A 60 7.98 1.75 -11.14
CA SER A 60 9.34 1.85 -10.57
C SER A 60 9.75 3.26 -10.14
N GLY A 61 9.15 4.29 -10.74
CA GLY A 61 9.38 5.70 -10.36
C GLY A 61 8.44 6.20 -9.27
N LEU A 62 7.49 5.37 -8.84
CA LEU A 62 6.52 5.72 -7.80
C LEU A 62 7.05 5.21 -6.46
N ASN A 63 7.00 6.06 -5.44
CA ASN A 63 7.44 5.72 -4.09
C ASN A 63 6.39 4.83 -3.38
N ILE A 64 6.17 3.63 -3.90
CA ILE A 64 5.20 2.65 -3.38
C ILE A 64 5.85 1.93 -2.21
N GLY A 65 5.33 2.16 -1.00
CA GLY A 65 5.77 1.48 0.22
C GLY A 65 4.89 0.30 0.64
N LEU A 66 3.76 0.08 -0.04
CA LEU A 66 2.80 -0.96 0.33
C LEU A 66 2.10 -1.51 -0.91
N ILE A 67 2.05 -2.84 -0.99
CA ILE A 67 1.19 -3.57 -1.92
C ILE A 67 0.28 -4.46 -1.11
N ILE A 68 -1.03 -4.33 -1.34
CA ILE A 68 -2.05 -5.23 -0.78
C ILE A 68 -2.64 -6.03 -1.94
N THR A 69 -2.69 -7.35 -1.80
CA THR A 69 -3.42 -8.25 -2.71
C THR A 69 -4.31 -9.18 -1.87
N CYS A 70 -5.05 -10.08 -2.52
CA CYS A 70 -5.81 -11.08 -1.79
C CYS A 70 -5.00 -12.34 -1.48
N THR A 71 -5.36 -13.01 -0.38
CA THR A 71 -4.76 -14.28 0.04
C THR A 71 -5.06 -15.36 -1.00
N VAL A 72 -4.03 -16.10 -1.42
CA VAL A 72 -4.22 -17.29 -2.27
C VAL A 72 -4.52 -18.45 -1.33
N ASP A 73 -5.73 -19.00 -1.42
CA ASP A 73 -6.13 -20.06 -0.51
C ASP A 73 -5.40 -21.38 -0.81
N ARG A 74 -5.20 -22.21 0.22
CA ARG A 74 -4.53 -23.53 0.11
C ARG A 74 -5.47 -24.61 -0.42
N ASP A 75 -6.79 -24.41 -0.28
CA ASP A 75 -7.79 -25.47 -0.43
C ASP A 75 -8.71 -25.27 -1.66
N GLY A 76 -8.39 -24.31 -2.54
CA GLY A 76 -9.03 -24.16 -3.85
C GLY A 76 -10.44 -23.55 -3.86
N GLU A 77 -11.02 -23.29 -2.68
CA GLU A 77 -12.35 -22.70 -2.50
C GLU A 77 -12.21 -21.44 -1.64
N GLU A 78 -11.76 -20.35 -2.25
CA GLU A 78 -12.39 -19.01 -2.26
C GLU A 78 -11.42 -17.98 -2.87
N GLY A 79 -11.96 -17.13 -3.75
CA GLY A 79 -11.19 -16.17 -4.54
C GLY A 79 -10.80 -16.70 -5.93
N LEU A 80 -11.79 -16.96 -6.79
CA LEU A 80 -11.62 -17.38 -8.20
C LEU A 80 -10.63 -16.55 -9.04
N ASN A 81 -10.13 -15.41 -8.53
CA ASN A 81 -9.17 -14.53 -9.20
C ASN A 81 -7.93 -14.17 -8.35
N CYS A 82 -7.75 -14.74 -7.16
CA CYS A 82 -6.65 -14.34 -6.28
C CYS A 82 -5.27 -14.79 -6.76
N ALA A 83 -5.20 -15.97 -7.38
CA ALA A 83 -3.98 -16.40 -8.05
C ALA A 83 -3.54 -15.37 -9.11
N ALA A 84 -4.47 -14.85 -9.93
CA ALA A 84 -4.16 -13.87 -10.95
C ALA A 84 -3.73 -12.51 -10.37
N ALA A 85 -4.42 -12.02 -9.33
CA ALA A 85 -4.06 -10.78 -8.65
C ALA A 85 -2.67 -10.88 -8.00
N ASN A 86 -2.38 -11.99 -7.33
CA ASN A 86 -1.08 -12.24 -6.72
C ASN A 86 0.03 -12.39 -7.77
N GLU A 87 -0.18 -13.21 -8.81
CA GLU A 87 0.76 -13.34 -9.95
C GLU A 87 1.03 -11.99 -10.66
N THR A 88 0.06 -11.07 -10.64
CA THR A 88 0.22 -9.72 -11.20
C THR A 88 1.08 -8.82 -10.31
N ALA A 89 0.92 -8.94 -8.99
CA ALA A 89 1.55 -8.05 -8.01
C ALA A 89 2.97 -8.48 -7.61
N VAL A 90 3.26 -9.79 -7.59
CA VAL A 90 4.56 -10.34 -7.17
C VAL A 90 5.76 -9.76 -7.93
N PRO A 91 5.73 -9.64 -9.27
CA PRO A 91 6.86 -9.06 -9.99
C PRO A 91 7.11 -7.59 -9.63
N LEU A 92 6.03 -6.82 -9.38
CA LEU A 92 6.15 -5.43 -8.94
C LEU A 92 6.76 -5.35 -7.54
N ALA A 93 6.27 -6.14 -6.59
CA ALA A 93 6.79 -6.18 -5.23
C ALA A 93 8.28 -6.58 -5.21
N THR A 94 8.65 -7.57 -6.02
CA THR A 94 10.04 -8.01 -6.20
C THR A 94 10.91 -6.89 -6.77
N ALA A 95 10.43 -6.17 -7.78
CA ALA A 95 11.17 -5.07 -8.40
C ALA A 95 11.35 -3.87 -7.45
N LEU A 96 10.39 -3.63 -6.56
CA LEU A 96 10.44 -2.58 -5.54
C LEU A 96 11.18 -3.00 -4.26
N GLY A 97 11.46 -4.30 -4.09
CA GLY A 97 12.10 -4.84 -2.88
C GLY A 97 11.20 -4.78 -1.64
N ILE A 98 9.88 -4.85 -1.81
CA ILE A 98 8.90 -4.79 -0.71
C ILE A 98 8.10 -6.09 -0.59
N ASN A 99 7.58 -6.34 0.60
CA ASN A 99 6.69 -7.48 0.86
C ASN A 99 5.25 -7.16 0.45
N ILE A 100 4.50 -8.20 0.07
CA ILE A 100 3.08 -8.11 -0.20
C ILE A 100 2.30 -8.38 1.09
N SER A 101 1.36 -7.50 1.41
CA SER A 101 0.32 -7.76 2.40
C SER A 101 -0.88 -8.44 1.75
N THR A 102 -1.52 -9.36 2.45
CA THR A 102 -2.67 -10.11 1.92
C THR A 102 -3.91 -9.93 2.79
N CYS A 103 -5.07 -9.85 2.14
CA CYS A 103 -6.37 -9.83 2.79
C CYS A 103 -7.24 -10.99 2.29
N ALA A 104 -8.01 -11.61 3.19
CA ALA A 104 -8.94 -12.66 2.82
C ALA A 104 -10.09 -12.13 1.96
N THR A 105 -10.67 -12.98 1.13
CA THR A 105 -11.79 -12.67 0.22
C THR A 105 -12.80 -13.80 0.23
N GLY A 106 -14.07 -13.53 -0.06
CA GLY A 106 -15.15 -14.53 -0.04
C GLY A 106 -15.89 -14.52 1.30
N ASP A 107 -16.39 -15.68 1.73
CA ASP A 107 -17.00 -15.95 3.03
C ASP A 107 -16.05 -15.61 4.20
N GLY A 108 -14.74 -15.68 3.97
CA GLY A 108 -13.71 -15.26 4.93
C GLY A 108 -13.29 -13.78 4.84
N ALA A 109 -13.97 -12.94 4.04
CA ALA A 109 -13.55 -11.56 3.80
C ALA A 109 -13.55 -10.72 5.09
N ASP A 110 -12.48 -9.94 5.26
CA ASP A 110 -12.35 -8.90 6.27
C ASP A 110 -12.25 -7.55 5.56
N ASP A 111 -13.37 -6.82 5.50
CA ASP A 111 -13.47 -5.52 4.84
C ASP A 111 -12.56 -4.46 5.50
N ASP A 112 -12.19 -4.65 6.77
CA ASP A 112 -11.31 -3.75 7.50
C ASP A 112 -9.83 -4.06 7.27
N CYS A 113 -9.48 -5.24 6.70
CA CYS A 113 -8.10 -5.67 6.51
C CYS A 113 -7.23 -4.63 5.75
N PRO A 114 -7.68 -4.03 4.63
CA PRO A 114 -6.87 -3.01 3.94
C PRO A 114 -6.62 -1.77 4.80
N ASN A 115 -7.65 -1.29 5.51
CA ASN A 115 -7.56 -0.12 6.38
C ASN A 115 -6.64 -0.39 7.59
N ASN A 116 -6.79 -1.56 8.21
CA ASN A 116 -5.94 -1.99 9.33
C ASN A 116 -4.47 -2.14 8.90
N THR A 117 -4.23 -2.67 7.70
CA THR A 117 -2.88 -2.76 7.12
C THR A 117 -2.26 -1.37 6.91
N LEU A 118 -3.03 -0.42 6.38
CA LEU A 118 -2.56 0.94 6.17
C LEU A 118 -2.21 1.64 7.49
N GLN A 119 -3.03 1.50 8.51
CA GLN A 119 -2.80 2.11 9.82
C GLN A 119 -1.53 1.58 10.50
N LYS A 120 -1.22 0.28 10.36
CA LYS A 120 0.02 -0.32 10.90
C LYS A 120 1.26 0.35 10.32
N ILE A 121 1.29 0.59 9.02
CA ILE A 121 2.45 1.14 8.32
C ILE A 121 2.61 2.65 8.58
N GLN A 122 1.54 3.36 8.94
CA GLN A 122 1.62 4.78 9.32
C GLN A 122 2.15 5.02 10.75
N GLN A 123 2.29 3.96 11.55
CA GLN A 123 2.74 4.03 12.95
C GLN A 123 4.20 3.60 13.14
N GLU A 124 4.85 3.11 12.08
CA GLU A 124 6.28 2.78 12.02
C GLU A 124 7.11 4.00 11.57
#